data_AF-A0A1A8Q8W5-F1
#
_entry.id   AF-A0A1A8Q8W5-F1
#
_cell.length_a   1.000
_cell.length_b   1.000
_cell.length_c   1.000
_cell.angle_alpha   90.00
_cell.angle_beta   90.00
_cell.angle_gamma   90.00
#
_symmetry.space_group_name_H-M   'P 1'
#
loop_
_entity.id
_entity.type
_entity.pdbx_description
1 polymer ?
#
loop_
_entity_poly.entity_id
_entity_poly.type
_entity_poly.pdbx_seq_one_letter_code
_entity_poly.pdbx_strand_id
1 'polypeptide(L)'
;MEKMFTLLTSMSWPPGRIHKSTCCVACRRVAAFTDSGFWMEKTGRDLEFFPQQFMGNSCGIFMLMYALCICTSSPPSFTEEEMPAIRLWWCIQLMERFGIEGHGQRFAFWTEEASLLLQGTLQPVFRVPKATSSKPSPSLIRPAEADRCLILELPEHVLIDILEEVVLHEGDTAIFKLALVCSMFRDLVSTEYFRRRAHFKWLHSEDFSK
;
A
#
# COMPACT_ATOMS: atom_id res chain seq x y z
N MET A 1 -37.26 2.46 9.75
CA MET A 1 -35.98 3.16 9.50
C MET A 1 -35.63 2.92 8.05
N GLU A 2 -35.34 3.95 7.26
CA GLU A 2 -34.87 3.76 5.89
C GLU A 2 -33.47 3.13 5.91
N LYS A 3 -33.30 2.00 5.22
CA LYS A 3 -32.00 1.31 5.10
C LYS A 3 -31.20 1.96 3.98
N MET A 4 -29.94 2.23 4.24
CA MET A 4 -29.10 2.99 3.32
C MET A 4 -27.67 2.46 3.32
N PHE A 5 -27.06 2.41 2.14
CA PHE A 5 -25.61 2.25 2.02
C PHE A 5 -25.05 3.34 1.12
N THR A 6 -23.82 3.76 1.42
CA THR A 6 -23.15 4.85 0.69
C THR A 6 -21.84 4.35 0.09
N LEU A 7 -21.71 4.47 -1.23
CA LEU A 7 -20.46 4.19 -1.94
C LEU A 7 -19.59 5.45 -1.96
N LEU A 8 -18.51 5.44 -1.19
CA LEU A 8 -17.55 6.54 -1.13
C LEU A 8 -16.46 6.35 -2.18
N THR A 9 -16.32 7.33 -3.08
CA THR A 9 -15.29 7.32 -4.12
C THR A 9 -14.57 8.65 -4.10
N SER A 10 -13.24 8.64 -3.99
CA SER A 10 -12.45 9.86 -3.96
C SER A 10 -12.33 10.56 -5.31
N MET A 11 -12.58 9.88 -6.44
CA MET A 11 -12.60 10.50 -7.77
C MET A 11 -14.01 10.61 -8.34
N SER A 12 -14.30 11.73 -9.01
CA SER A 12 -15.45 11.85 -9.89
C SER A 12 -15.18 11.07 -11.19
N TRP A 13 -15.62 9.82 -11.27
CA TRP A 13 -15.58 9.08 -12.53
C TRP A 13 -16.43 9.79 -13.59
N PRO A 14 -15.93 9.96 -14.83
CA PRO A 14 -16.74 10.51 -15.92
C PRO A 14 -17.96 9.61 -16.16
N PRO A 15 -19.11 10.19 -16.56
CA PRO A 15 -20.29 9.41 -16.90
C PRO A 15 -19.94 8.41 -18.01
N GLY A 16 -20.28 7.13 -17.83
CA GLY A 16 -20.18 6.10 -18.87
C GLY A 16 -19.05 5.08 -18.78
N ARG A 17 -18.13 5.14 -17.79
CA ARG A 17 -17.16 4.04 -17.58
C ARG A 17 -17.78 2.90 -16.77
N ILE A 18 -17.68 1.70 -17.34
CA ILE A 18 -18.30 0.41 -16.97
C ILE A 18 -17.96 -0.10 -15.55
N HIS A 19 -17.10 0.57 -14.78
CA HIS A 19 -16.66 0.12 -13.45
C HIS A 19 -17.65 0.37 -12.30
N LYS A 20 -18.67 1.23 -12.50
CA LYS A 20 -19.68 1.51 -11.47
C LYS A 20 -20.61 0.29 -11.24
N SER A 21 -20.75 -0.60 -12.22
CA SER A 21 -21.72 -1.71 -12.14
C SER A 21 -21.28 -2.82 -11.18
N THR A 22 -20.00 -3.24 -11.20
CA THR A 22 -19.54 -4.39 -10.41
C THR A 22 -19.54 -4.13 -8.90
N CYS A 23 -19.02 -2.98 -8.46
CA CYS A 23 -19.01 -2.62 -7.04
C CYS A 23 -20.43 -2.40 -6.51
N CYS A 24 -21.32 -1.75 -7.27
CA CYS A 24 -22.72 -1.59 -6.87
C CYS A 24 -23.42 -2.94 -6.73
N VAL A 25 -23.17 -3.91 -7.63
CA VAL A 25 -23.73 -5.26 -7.50
C VAL A 25 -23.21 -5.96 -6.24
N ALA A 26 -21.92 -5.85 -5.92
CA ALA A 26 -21.36 -6.41 -4.70
C ALA A 26 -21.99 -5.76 -3.44
N CYS A 27 -22.09 -4.43 -3.39
CA CYS A 27 -22.72 -3.72 -2.27
C CYS A 27 -24.20 -4.09 -2.10
N ARG A 28 -24.97 -4.22 -3.19
CA ARG A 28 -26.37 -4.69 -3.13
C ARG A 28 -26.49 -6.08 -2.55
N ARG A 29 -25.60 -7.00 -2.94
CA ARG A 29 -25.58 -8.36 -2.39
C ARG A 29 -25.31 -8.33 -0.90
N VAL A 30 -24.28 -7.61 -0.47
CA VAL A 30 -23.95 -7.46 0.96
C VAL A 30 -25.12 -6.85 1.72
N ALA A 31 -25.74 -5.79 1.20
CA ALA A 31 -26.91 -5.18 1.83
C ALA A 31 -28.09 -6.16 1.98
N ALA A 32 -28.39 -6.93 0.93
CA ALA A 32 -29.42 -7.96 0.95
C ALA A 32 -29.10 -9.13 1.90
N PHE A 33 -27.81 -9.46 2.09
CA PHE A 33 -27.37 -10.43 3.09
C PHE A 33 -27.51 -9.89 4.52
N THR A 34 -27.23 -8.61 4.74
CA THR A 34 -27.34 -7.97 6.06
C THR A 34 -28.79 -7.88 6.51
N ASP A 35 -29.68 -7.42 5.63
CA ASP A 35 -31.10 -7.32 5.92
C ASP A 35 -31.94 -7.31 4.64
N SER A 36 -32.99 -8.11 4.62
CA SER A 36 -33.90 -8.21 3.48
C SER A 36 -34.70 -6.91 3.26
N GLY A 37 -35.11 -6.65 2.02
CA GLY A 37 -35.93 -5.49 1.66
C GLY A 37 -35.16 -4.41 0.90
N PHE A 38 -35.78 -3.23 0.80
CA PHE A 38 -35.26 -2.14 -0.03
C PHE A 38 -34.13 -1.37 0.69
N TRP A 39 -33.05 -1.13 -0.05
CA TRP A 39 -31.92 -0.32 0.39
C TRP A 39 -31.75 0.88 -0.54
N MET A 40 -31.69 2.07 0.05
CA MET A 40 -31.37 3.29 -0.67
C MET A 40 -29.87 3.32 -0.99
N GLU A 41 -29.52 3.45 -2.27
CA GLU A 41 -28.13 3.59 -2.71
C GLU A 41 -27.76 5.06 -2.74
N LYS A 42 -26.72 5.44 -1.98
CA LYS A 42 -26.10 6.75 -2.08
C LYS A 42 -24.65 6.62 -2.53
N THR A 43 -24.12 7.72 -3.00
CA THR A 43 -22.71 7.91 -3.34
C THR A 43 -22.16 9.08 -2.55
N GLY A 44 -20.83 9.23 -2.52
CA GLY A 44 -20.22 10.44 -1.95
C GLY A 44 -20.76 11.75 -2.52
N ARG A 45 -21.30 11.77 -3.76
CA ARG A 45 -21.92 12.98 -4.35
C ARG A 45 -23.25 13.37 -3.71
N ASP A 46 -23.92 12.43 -3.06
CA ASP A 46 -25.19 12.65 -2.38
C ASP A 46 -24.97 13.18 -0.94
N LEU A 47 -23.71 13.35 -0.55
CA LEU A 47 -23.30 13.96 0.72
C LEU A 47 -22.91 15.43 0.46
N GLU A 48 -23.44 16.31 1.29
CA GLU A 48 -23.09 17.73 1.27
C GLU A 48 -21.61 17.90 1.63
N PHE A 49 -20.88 18.72 0.86
CA PHE A 49 -19.45 19.01 1.07
C PHE A 49 -18.54 17.77 1.12
N PHE A 50 -18.78 16.77 0.27
CA PHE A 50 -17.94 15.58 0.23
C PHE A 50 -16.56 15.83 -0.41
N PRO A 51 -15.44 15.64 0.32
CA PRO A 51 -14.10 15.86 -0.23
C PRO A 51 -13.81 14.89 -1.37
N GLN A 52 -13.27 15.39 -2.48
CA GLN A 52 -12.83 14.58 -3.62
C GLN A 52 -11.44 15.03 -4.07
N GLN A 53 -10.72 14.13 -4.75
CA GLN A 53 -9.44 14.44 -5.39
C GLN A 53 -9.64 14.66 -6.89
N PHE A 54 -8.81 15.54 -7.45
CA PHE A 54 -8.77 15.85 -8.88
C PHE A 54 -7.57 15.20 -9.58
N MET A 55 -6.45 15.00 -8.88
CA MET A 55 -5.19 14.55 -9.49
C MET A 55 -4.88 13.05 -9.32
N GLY A 56 -5.74 12.30 -8.63
CA GLY A 56 -5.70 10.83 -8.55
C GLY A 56 -4.55 10.20 -7.75
N ASN A 57 -3.70 11.01 -7.12
CA ASN A 57 -2.50 10.55 -6.39
C ASN A 57 -2.70 10.35 -4.88
N SER A 58 -3.91 10.64 -4.38
CA SER A 58 -4.22 10.68 -2.95
C SER A 58 -5.39 9.75 -2.58
N CYS A 59 -5.82 8.87 -3.50
CA CYS A 59 -6.97 7.99 -3.30
C CYS A 59 -6.93 7.22 -1.97
N GLY A 60 -5.76 6.68 -1.61
CA GLY A 60 -5.58 5.94 -0.36
C GLY A 60 -5.78 6.81 0.88
N ILE A 61 -5.24 8.03 0.90
CA ILE A 61 -5.39 8.95 2.03
C ILE A 61 -6.84 9.40 2.18
N PHE A 62 -7.54 9.68 1.08
CA PHE A 62 -8.97 9.96 1.12
C PHE A 62 -9.77 8.79 1.71
N MET A 63 -9.47 7.54 1.34
CA MET A 63 -10.15 6.37 1.93
C MET A 63 -9.91 6.27 3.45
N LEU A 64 -8.68 6.51 3.90
CA LEU A 64 -8.36 6.50 5.34
C LEU A 64 -9.12 7.60 6.09
N MET A 65 -9.17 8.80 5.52
CA MET A 65 -9.92 9.90 6.12
C MET A 65 -11.43 9.64 6.14
N TYR A 66 -12.00 9.07 5.08
CA TYR A 66 -13.42 8.67 5.09
C TYR A 66 -13.71 7.62 6.16
N ALA A 67 -12.85 6.60 6.29
CA ALA A 67 -12.99 5.57 7.32
C ALA A 67 -12.88 6.19 8.72
N LEU A 68 -11.94 7.10 8.94
CA LEU A 68 -11.78 7.82 10.21
C LEU A 68 -13.05 8.59 10.55
N CYS A 69 -13.56 9.42 9.63
CA CYS A 69 -14.80 10.18 9.80
C CYS A 69 -16.00 9.29 10.14
N ILE A 70 -16.15 8.14 9.47
CA ILE A 70 -17.20 7.16 9.78
C ILE A 70 -17.04 6.62 11.20
N CYS A 71 -15.83 6.15 11.55
CA CYS A 71 -15.55 5.56 12.86
C CYS A 71 -15.71 6.56 14.00
N THR A 72 -15.41 7.84 13.78
CA THR A 72 -15.55 8.91 14.78
C THR A 72 -16.88 9.65 14.69
N SER A 73 -17.78 9.25 13.78
CA SER A 73 -19.03 9.97 13.49
C SER A 73 -18.82 11.47 13.23
N SER A 74 -17.68 11.84 12.66
CA SER A 74 -17.32 13.24 12.36
C SER A 74 -17.57 13.54 10.89
N PRO A 75 -18.01 14.76 10.53
CA PRO A 75 -18.14 15.15 9.14
C PRO A 75 -16.76 15.17 8.45
N PRO A 76 -16.68 14.85 7.15
CA PRO A 76 -15.43 14.92 6.40
C PRO A 76 -15.09 16.39 6.10
N SER A 77 -14.36 17.03 7.00
CA SER A 77 -13.94 18.43 6.91
C SER A 77 -12.48 18.56 6.49
N PHE A 78 -12.16 18.14 5.26
CA PHE A 78 -10.81 18.24 4.72
C PHE A 78 -10.83 18.49 3.20
N THR A 79 -9.74 19.00 2.64
CA THR A 79 -9.61 19.30 1.20
C THR A 79 -8.41 18.61 0.56
N GLU A 80 -8.30 18.64 -0.78
CA GLU A 80 -7.16 18.03 -1.49
C GLU A 80 -5.84 18.76 -1.16
N GLU A 81 -5.89 20.07 -0.89
CA GLU A 81 -4.72 20.88 -0.52
C GLU A 81 -4.07 20.43 0.79
N GLU A 82 -4.85 19.83 1.70
CA GLU A 82 -4.38 19.35 3.00
C GLU A 82 -3.76 17.94 2.93
N MET A 83 -3.91 17.25 1.81
CA MET A 83 -3.44 15.86 1.64
C MET A 83 -1.95 15.65 1.96
N PRO A 84 -1.01 16.56 1.65
CA PRO A 84 0.38 16.41 2.06
C PRO A 84 0.55 16.37 3.58
N ALA A 85 -0.14 17.26 4.31
CA ALA A 85 -0.08 17.32 5.77
C ALA A 85 -0.78 16.12 6.42
N ILE A 86 -1.96 15.74 5.92
CA ILE A 86 -2.69 14.56 6.38
C ILE A 86 -1.90 13.27 6.14
N ARG A 87 -1.21 13.16 4.99
CA ARG A 87 -0.33 12.02 4.69
C ARG A 87 0.81 11.93 5.69
N LEU A 88 1.47 13.05 5.99
CA LEU A 88 2.54 13.10 6.97
C LEU A 88 2.03 12.66 8.35
N TRP A 89 0.87 13.18 8.78
CA TRP A 89 0.25 12.80 10.05
C TRP A 89 -0.02 11.30 10.13
N TRP A 90 -0.65 10.71 9.12
CA TRP A 90 -0.89 9.26 9.07
C TRP A 90 0.41 8.45 9.10
N CYS A 91 1.45 8.89 8.38
CA CYS A 91 2.74 8.23 8.42
C CYS A 91 3.32 8.23 9.85
N ILE A 92 3.28 9.36 10.56
CA ILE A 92 3.75 9.44 11.95
C ILE A 92 2.95 8.48 12.83
N GLN A 93 1.62 8.52 12.76
CA GLN A 93 0.76 7.64 13.57
C GLN A 93 1.03 6.14 13.31
N LEU A 94 1.29 5.76 12.06
CA LEU A 94 1.63 4.39 11.70
C LEU A 94 3.01 4.00 12.23
N MET A 95 4.00 4.88 12.12
CA MET A 95 5.37 4.64 12.59
C MET A 95 5.46 4.55 14.12
N GLU A 96 4.67 5.35 14.83
CA GLU A 96 4.63 5.34 16.30
C GLU A 96 3.91 4.11 16.86
N ARG A 97 2.85 3.65 16.16
CA ARG A 97 1.95 2.61 16.69
C ARG A 97 2.29 1.20 16.21
N PHE A 98 2.84 1.07 15.02
CA PHE A 98 3.28 -0.22 14.49
C PHE A 98 4.81 -0.19 14.45
N GLY A 99 5.43 -0.92 15.38
CA GLY A 99 6.88 -1.10 15.40
C GLY A 99 7.34 -1.51 14.01
N ILE A 100 8.18 -0.68 13.39
CA ILE A 100 8.58 -0.87 12.00
C ILE A 100 9.74 -1.86 11.97
N GLU A 101 9.46 -3.13 12.18
CA GLU A 101 10.50 -4.17 12.10
C GLU A 101 11.02 -4.27 10.65
N GLY A 102 12.33 -4.12 10.48
CA GLY A 102 13.01 -4.16 9.19
C GLY A 102 13.00 -2.83 8.43
N HIS A 103 12.27 -2.74 7.32
CA HIS A 103 12.52 -1.76 6.26
C HIS A 103 12.12 -0.30 6.54
N GLY A 104 11.21 -0.05 7.48
CA GLY A 104 10.77 1.32 7.79
C GLY A 104 11.60 2.04 8.87
N GLN A 105 12.55 1.35 9.52
CA GLN A 105 13.55 2.02 10.37
C GLN A 105 14.43 3.00 9.58
N ARG A 106 14.62 2.78 8.27
CA ARG A 106 15.41 3.67 7.41
C ARG A 106 14.79 5.06 7.18
N PHE A 107 13.47 5.20 7.34
CA PHE A 107 12.77 6.46 7.05
C PHE A 107 12.31 7.22 8.29
N ALA A 108 12.20 6.53 9.44
CA ALA A 108 11.52 7.12 10.58
C ALA A 108 12.44 7.87 11.54
N PHE A 109 13.69 7.45 11.79
CA PHE A 109 14.41 7.98 12.97
C PHE A 109 15.93 8.20 12.91
N TRP A 110 16.67 7.84 11.86
CA TRP A 110 18.15 7.76 12.00
C TRP A 110 19.02 8.27 10.85
N THR A 111 18.48 9.08 9.92
CA THR A 111 19.35 9.79 8.96
C THR A 111 19.28 11.31 9.18
N GLU A 112 20.40 11.99 8.94
CA GLU A 112 20.49 13.45 9.05
C GLU A 112 19.42 14.12 8.16
N GLU A 113 19.13 13.51 7.01
CA GLU A 113 18.09 13.96 6.08
C GLU A 113 16.69 13.87 6.68
N ALA A 114 16.37 12.83 7.44
CA ALA A 114 15.08 12.70 8.13
C ALA A 114 14.95 13.74 9.26
N SER A 115 16.03 13.99 10.01
CA SER A 115 16.05 15.01 11.06
C SER A 115 15.90 16.42 10.48
N LEU A 116 16.58 16.72 9.38
CA LEU A 116 16.47 18.00 8.66
C LEU A 116 15.09 18.17 8.00
N LEU A 117 14.47 17.08 7.52
CA LEU A 117 13.09 17.09 7.02
C LEU A 117 12.10 17.46 8.14
N LEU A 118 12.24 16.84 9.31
CA LEU A 118 11.41 17.14 10.49
C LEU A 118 11.61 18.56 11.02
N GLN A 119 12.82 19.10 10.91
CA GLN A 119 13.14 20.50 11.24
C GLN A 119 12.70 21.49 10.15
N GLY A 120 12.05 21.02 9.07
CA GLY A 120 11.59 21.87 7.97
C GLY A 120 12.72 22.46 7.11
N THR A 121 13.94 21.97 7.28
CA THR A 121 15.14 22.45 6.54
C THR A 121 15.28 21.75 5.19
N LEU A 122 14.77 20.52 5.07
CA LEU A 122 14.73 19.74 3.84
C LEU A 122 13.30 19.66 3.27
N GLN A 123 13.17 19.73 1.95
CA GLN A 123 11.88 19.59 1.26
C GLN A 123 11.48 18.11 1.17
N PRO A 124 10.21 17.74 1.40
CA PRO A 124 9.77 16.36 1.27
C PRO A 124 9.90 15.86 -0.18
N VAL A 125 10.53 14.71 -0.34
CA VAL A 125 10.63 14.04 -1.64
C VAL A 125 9.37 13.20 -1.85
N PHE A 126 8.37 13.78 -2.52
CA PHE A 126 7.07 13.13 -2.76
C PHE A 126 7.13 11.99 -3.79
N ARG A 127 8.23 11.89 -4.55
CA ARG A 127 8.55 10.78 -5.46
C ARG A 127 10.03 10.50 -5.40
N VAL A 128 10.39 9.26 -5.08
CA VAL A 128 11.75 8.76 -5.35
C VAL A 128 11.95 8.81 -6.87
N PRO A 129 12.90 9.59 -7.40
CA PRO A 129 13.17 9.60 -8.82
C PRO A 129 13.56 8.19 -9.23
N LYS A 130 12.82 7.63 -10.20
CA LYS A 130 13.21 6.36 -10.81
C LYS A 130 14.55 6.61 -11.48
N ALA A 131 15.62 5.96 -11.03
CA ALA A 131 16.92 6.07 -11.66
C ALA A 131 16.82 5.59 -13.12
N THR A 132 16.63 6.54 -14.04
CA THR A 132 16.88 6.30 -15.45
C THR A 132 18.40 6.34 -15.59
N SER A 133 18.99 5.18 -15.82
CA SER A 133 20.38 5.05 -16.23
C SER A 133 20.63 5.95 -17.45
N SER A 134 21.22 7.13 -17.24
CA SER A 134 22.02 7.82 -18.24
C SER A 134 22.80 8.99 -17.65
N LYS A 135 24.07 8.69 -17.33
CA LYS A 135 25.27 9.53 -17.25
C LYS A 135 25.63 10.25 -15.94
N PRO A 136 26.96 10.40 -15.67
CA PRO A 136 27.50 10.72 -14.35
C PRO A 136 27.82 12.22 -14.21
N SER A 137 27.57 12.78 -13.01
CA SER A 137 28.22 14.01 -12.56
C SER A 137 29.41 13.67 -11.67
N PRO A 138 30.49 14.48 -11.67
CA PRO A 138 31.76 14.11 -11.08
C PRO A 138 31.80 14.35 -9.56
N SER A 139 32.52 13.45 -8.91
CA SER A 139 33.21 13.57 -7.62
C SER A 139 32.37 13.88 -6.38
N LEU A 140 31.86 12.81 -5.77
CA LEU A 140 32.05 12.60 -4.33
C LEU A 140 32.61 11.20 -4.13
N ILE A 141 33.86 11.13 -3.70
CA ILE A 141 34.49 9.90 -3.21
C ILE A 141 33.66 9.44 -2.02
N ARG A 142 32.87 8.37 -2.19
CA ARG A 142 32.25 7.60 -1.11
C ARG A 142 32.60 6.13 -1.30
N PRO A 143 32.80 5.35 -0.22
CA PRO A 143 33.39 4.01 -0.29
C PRO A 143 32.46 3.09 -1.09
N ALA A 144 32.86 2.68 -2.28
CA ALA A 144 32.04 1.96 -3.25
C ALA A 144 31.81 0.47 -2.92
N GLU A 145 32.21 0.00 -1.73
CA GLU A 145 32.18 -1.43 -1.38
C GLU A 145 31.16 -1.80 -0.30
N ALA A 146 30.57 -0.84 0.43
CA ALA A 146 29.69 -1.14 1.56
C ALA A 146 28.18 -1.16 1.24
N ASP A 147 27.76 -0.77 0.03
CA ASP A 147 26.34 -0.60 -0.32
C ASP A 147 25.83 -1.64 -1.34
N ARG A 148 26.61 -2.71 -1.59
CA ARG A 148 26.14 -3.84 -2.39
C ARG A 148 25.27 -4.73 -1.51
N CYS A 149 24.00 -4.85 -1.87
CA CYS A 149 23.10 -5.81 -1.25
C CYS A 149 23.54 -7.22 -1.66
N LEU A 150 24.42 -7.83 -0.86
CA LEU A 150 25.10 -9.11 -1.16
C LEU A 150 24.12 -10.25 -1.50
N ILE A 151 22.90 -10.20 -0.99
CA ILE A 151 21.85 -11.17 -1.30
C ILE A 151 21.46 -11.14 -2.79
N LEU A 152 21.51 -9.98 -3.45
CA LEU A 152 21.19 -9.85 -4.88
C LEU A 152 22.33 -10.30 -5.80
N GLU A 153 23.51 -10.58 -5.24
CA GLU A 153 24.64 -11.18 -5.96
C GLU A 153 24.58 -12.72 -5.92
N LEU A 154 23.65 -13.30 -5.14
CA LEU A 154 23.45 -14.75 -5.11
C LEU A 154 22.84 -15.27 -6.43
N PRO A 155 23.20 -16.49 -6.85
CA PRO A 155 22.55 -17.14 -7.98
C PRO A 155 21.03 -17.25 -7.78
N GLU A 156 20.29 -17.14 -8.89
CA GLU A 156 18.82 -17.12 -8.90
C GLU A 156 18.18 -18.32 -8.16
N HIS A 157 18.74 -19.52 -8.31
CA HIS A 157 18.23 -20.72 -7.65
C HIS A 157 18.37 -20.65 -6.12
N VAL A 158 19.45 -20.07 -5.61
CA VAL A 158 19.66 -19.87 -4.16
C VAL A 158 18.65 -18.86 -3.63
N LEU A 159 18.40 -17.79 -4.39
CA LEU A 159 17.38 -16.81 -4.05
C LEU A 159 15.98 -17.44 -4.03
N ILE A 160 15.64 -18.27 -5.01
CA ILE A 160 14.37 -19.00 -5.04
C ILE A 160 14.21 -19.86 -3.79
N ASP A 161 15.24 -20.62 -3.39
CA ASP A 161 15.18 -21.48 -2.21
C ASP A 161 14.97 -20.64 -0.93
N ILE A 162 15.70 -19.54 -0.76
CA ILE A 162 15.55 -18.62 0.38
C ILE A 162 14.12 -18.04 0.43
N LEU A 163 13.63 -17.54 -0.70
CA LEU A 163 12.31 -16.91 -0.78
C LEU A 163 11.19 -17.92 -0.55
N GLU A 164 11.35 -19.17 -0.97
CA GLU A 164 10.43 -20.27 -0.66
C GLU A 164 10.34 -20.52 0.85
N GLU A 165 11.45 -20.55 1.57
CA GLU A 165 11.44 -20.73 3.03
C GLU A 165 10.67 -19.60 3.73
N VAL A 166 10.79 -18.36 3.25
CA VAL A 166 10.00 -17.24 3.78
C VAL A 166 8.51 -17.45 3.53
N VAL A 167 8.13 -17.93 2.33
CA VAL A 167 6.73 -18.24 2.00
C VAL A 167 6.20 -19.42 2.82
N LEU A 168 7.01 -20.43 3.12
CA LEU A 168 6.61 -21.53 4.00
C LEU A 168 6.32 -21.06 5.42
N HIS A 169 7.14 -20.17 5.96
CA HIS A 169 6.98 -19.68 7.33
C HIS A 169 5.82 -18.68 7.48
N GLU A 170 5.59 -17.83 6.48
CA GLU A 170 4.63 -16.72 6.56
C GLU A 170 3.39 -16.88 5.68
N GLY A 171 3.30 -17.99 4.94
CA GLY A 171 2.22 -18.30 4.00
C GLY A 171 2.20 -17.41 2.76
N ASP A 172 1.15 -17.56 1.95
CA ASP A 172 1.00 -16.89 0.65
C ASP A 172 1.10 -15.35 0.71
N THR A 173 0.85 -14.75 1.88
CA THR A 173 1.00 -13.30 2.09
C THR A 173 2.45 -12.81 1.91
N ALA A 174 3.42 -13.70 2.11
CA ALA A 174 4.84 -13.41 1.89
C ALA A 174 5.16 -13.11 0.43
N ILE A 175 4.44 -13.72 -0.52
CA ILE A 175 4.67 -13.47 -1.95
C ILE A 175 4.51 -11.98 -2.27
N PHE A 176 3.48 -11.34 -1.73
CA PHE A 176 3.27 -9.91 -1.92
C PHE A 176 4.32 -9.07 -1.19
N LYS A 177 4.73 -9.46 0.03
CA LYS A 177 5.78 -8.75 0.78
C LYS A 177 7.13 -8.82 0.04
N LEU A 178 7.54 -9.99 -0.41
CA LEU A 178 8.77 -10.23 -1.17
C LEU A 178 8.77 -9.47 -2.51
N ALA A 179 7.62 -9.42 -3.19
CA ALA A 179 7.47 -8.66 -4.44
C ALA A 179 7.65 -7.14 -4.27
N LEU A 180 7.56 -6.61 -3.05
CA LEU A 180 7.78 -5.19 -2.77
C LEU A 180 9.24 -4.86 -2.41
N VAL A 181 10.08 -5.87 -2.13
CA VAL A 181 11.49 -5.66 -1.71
C VAL A 181 12.33 -5.08 -2.85
N CYS A 182 12.33 -5.74 -4.00
CA CYS A 182 13.05 -5.29 -5.19
C CYS A 182 12.48 -5.90 -6.47
N SER A 183 12.92 -5.40 -7.64
CA SER A 183 12.47 -5.95 -8.92
C SER A 183 12.84 -7.42 -9.11
N MET A 184 14.04 -7.82 -8.70
CA MET A 184 14.51 -9.20 -8.84
C MET A 184 13.61 -10.16 -8.06
N PHE A 185 13.29 -9.86 -6.80
CA PHE A 185 12.43 -10.71 -5.98
C PHE A 185 11.01 -10.75 -6.54
N ARG A 186 10.46 -9.60 -6.96
CA ARG A 186 9.16 -9.55 -7.63
C ARG A 186 9.12 -10.45 -8.84
N ASP A 187 10.14 -10.38 -9.69
CA ASP A 187 10.18 -11.13 -10.94
C ASP A 187 10.24 -12.64 -10.62
N LEU A 188 11.03 -13.05 -9.62
CA LEU A 188 11.10 -14.44 -9.15
C LEU A 188 9.78 -14.94 -8.57
N VAL A 189 9.22 -14.24 -7.58
CA VAL A 189 8.01 -14.70 -6.86
C VAL A 189 6.73 -14.59 -7.70
N SER A 190 6.77 -13.83 -8.80
CA SER A 190 5.67 -13.72 -9.75
C SER A 190 5.65 -14.84 -10.78
N THR A 191 6.75 -15.60 -10.91
CA THR A 191 6.78 -16.74 -11.84
C THR A 191 5.83 -17.85 -11.41
N GLU A 192 5.21 -18.51 -12.38
CA GLU A 192 4.39 -19.70 -12.13
C GLU A 192 5.24 -20.83 -11.53
N TYR A 193 6.51 -20.95 -11.96
CA TYR A 193 7.45 -21.93 -11.44
C TYR A 193 7.65 -21.78 -9.92
N PHE A 194 7.95 -20.56 -9.46
CA PHE A 194 8.12 -20.28 -8.03
C PHE A 194 6.84 -20.57 -7.24
N ARG A 195 5.69 -20.06 -7.70
CA ARG A 195 4.42 -20.24 -6.98
C ARG A 195 4.02 -21.71 -6.86
N ARG A 196 4.23 -22.50 -7.91
CA ARG A 196 4.00 -23.95 -7.88
C ARG A 196 4.94 -24.62 -6.88
N ARG A 197 6.24 -24.30 -6.91
CA ARG A 197 7.20 -24.89 -5.96
C ARG A 197 6.89 -24.54 -4.51
N ALA A 198 6.62 -23.27 -4.22
CA ALA A 198 6.25 -22.81 -2.88
C ALA A 198 4.95 -23.49 -2.39
N HIS A 199 3.92 -23.58 -3.26
CA HIS A 199 2.67 -24.26 -2.93
C HIS A 199 2.85 -25.76 -2.67
N PHE A 200 3.62 -26.46 -3.51
CA PHE A 200 3.90 -27.87 -3.29
C PHE A 200 4.74 -28.11 -2.03
N LYS A 201 5.79 -27.30 -1.79
CA LYS A 201 6.55 -27.38 -0.54
C LYS A 201 5.65 -27.15 0.68
N TRP A 202 4.71 -26.21 0.61
CA TRP A 202 3.75 -25.95 1.68
C TRP A 202 2.83 -27.16 1.94
N LEU A 203 2.25 -27.73 0.88
CA LEU A 203 1.45 -28.97 0.97
C LEU A 203 2.24 -30.18 1.49
N HIS A 204 3.54 -30.23 1.21
CA HIS A 204 4.44 -31.30 1.69
C HIS A 204 5.03 -31.00 3.08
N SER A 205 4.90 -29.76 3.58
CA SER A 205 5.30 -29.38 4.93
C SER A 205 4.22 -29.67 5.97
N GLU A 206 2.96 -29.81 5.53
CA GLU A 206 1.87 -30.33 6.35
C GLU A 206 1.90 -31.85 6.40
N ASP A 207 2.87 -32.40 7.14
CA ASP A 207 2.60 -33.62 7.89
C ASP A 207 1.54 -33.27 8.94
N PHE A 208 0.36 -33.85 8.79
CA PHE A 208 -0.72 -33.83 9.78
C PHE A 208 -0.22 -34.35 11.14
N SER A 209 0.36 -33.49 11.98
CA SER A 209 0.33 -33.65 13.44
C SER A 209 0.69 -32.36 14.19
N LYS A 210 -0.32 -31.57 14.57
CA LYS A 210 -0.83 -31.44 15.95
C LYS A 210 -1.79 -30.26 16.06
#